data_AF-A0A0S8CFN6-F1
#
_entry.id   AF-A0A0S8CFN6-F1
#
_cell.length_a   1.000
_cell.length_b   1.000
_cell.length_c   1.000
_cell.angle_alpha   90.00
_cell.angle_beta   90.00
_cell.angle_gamma   90.00
#
_symmetry.space_group_name_H-M   'P 1'
#
loop_
_entity.id
_entity.type
_entity.pdbx_description
1 polymer ?
#
loop_
_entity_poly.entity_id
_entity_poly.type
_entity_poly.pdbx_seq_one_letter_code
_entity_poly.pdbx_strand_id
1 'polypeptide(L)'
;MHETLQGFHLTPEGTCLETLSPSEIRRLFMESGDNIHPMLERCALAVLNCGSERDDVKAVLEQYRDFALEVIRTAGGIELELHHPPASAFVTYESDENGHVTVRHKIIEGIRQHIFAVLRDLVFIKSEIERTGKFDLETSEGITDAVFLILRNAGIFEKTGHHKIIVCWGGHAIGK
;
A
#
# COMPACT_ATOMS: atom_id res chain seq x y z
N MET A 1 2.09 23.27 12.11
CA MET A 1 1.35 23.18 10.84
C MET A 1 1.92 21.95 10.17
N HIS A 2 1.15 20.87 10.05
CA HIS A 2 1.67 19.63 9.48
C HIS A 2 1.75 19.78 7.98
N GLU A 3 2.92 19.49 7.42
CA GLU A 3 3.22 19.75 6.02
C GLU A 3 2.69 18.59 5.16
N THR A 4 1.99 18.94 4.09
CA THR A 4 1.52 18.01 3.06
C THR A 4 2.05 18.48 1.72
N LEU A 5 2.42 17.54 0.84
CA LEU A 5 2.74 17.90 -0.55
C LEU A 5 1.45 18.13 -1.34
N GLN A 6 1.47 18.89 -2.44
CA GLN A 6 0.27 19.07 -3.26
C GLN A 6 -0.15 17.75 -3.94
N GLY A 7 0.82 17.04 -4.51
CA GLY A 7 0.62 15.71 -5.04
C GLY A 7 1.94 15.00 -5.34
N PHE A 8 1.86 13.68 -5.55
CA PHE A 8 3.01 12.86 -5.86
C PHE A 8 2.62 11.64 -6.68
N HIS A 9 3.44 11.29 -7.68
CA HIS A 9 3.20 10.15 -8.55
C HIS A 9 4.06 8.97 -8.15
N LEU A 10 3.46 7.78 -8.07
CA LEU A 10 4.12 6.53 -7.69
C LEU A 10 3.97 5.47 -8.78
N THR A 11 5.09 4.85 -9.12
CA THR A 11 5.17 3.67 -9.99
C THR A 11 5.54 2.43 -9.17
N PRO A 12 4.97 1.26 -9.48
CA PRO A 12 5.41 0.00 -8.89
C PRO A 12 6.83 -0.34 -9.36
N GLU A 13 7.63 -0.96 -8.49
CA GLU A 13 8.96 -1.49 -8.85
C GLU A 13 9.24 -2.74 -8.01
N GLY A 14 9.86 -3.74 -8.61
CA GLY A 14 10.08 -5.07 -8.05
C GLY A 14 8.81 -5.92 -7.86
N THR A 15 7.68 -5.64 -8.52
CA THR A 15 6.40 -6.34 -8.26
C THR A 15 5.66 -6.80 -9.51
N CYS A 16 4.76 -7.78 -9.37
CA CYS A 16 3.88 -8.22 -10.45
C CYS A 16 2.90 -7.13 -10.93
N LEU A 17 2.77 -6.01 -10.22
CA LEU A 17 1.93 -4.88 -10.60
C LEU A 17 2.57 -4.01 -11.71
N GLU A 18 3.86 -4.22 -12.00
CA GLU A 18 4.54 -3.57 -13.14
C GLU A 18 4.06 -4.06 -14.49
N THR A 19 3.51 -5.27 -14.56
CA THR A 19 3.09 -5.88 -15.82
C THR A 19 1.74 -6.56 -15.61
N LEU A 20 0.66 -5.81 -15.84
CA LEU A 20 -0.70 -6.32 -15.71
C LEU A 20 -1.34 -6.44 -17.09
N SER A 21 -2.01 -7.55 -17.33
CA SER A 21 -2.82 -7.71 -18.53
C SER A 21 -4.00 -6.73 -18.52
N PRO A 22 -4.53 -6.33 -19.69
CA PRO A 22 -5.73 -5.51 -19.76
C PRO A 22 -6.94 -6.14 -19.04
N SER A 23 -7.01 -7.47 -18.95
CA SER A 23 -8.01 -8.20 -18.17
C SER A 23 -7.83 -7.99 -16.67
N GLU A 24 -6.60 -8.08 -16.16
CA GLU A 24 -6.30 -7.82 -14.74
C GLU A 24 -6.57 -6.37 -14.38
N ILE A 25 -6.19 -5.42 -15.23
CA ILE A 25 -6.51 -3.99 -15.07
C ILE A 25 -8.03 -3.77 -15.09
N ARG A 26 -8.78 -4.38 -16.02
CA ARG A 26 -10.24 -4.25 -16.00
C ARG A 26 -10.84 -4.85 -14.73
N ARG A 27 -10.35 -6.01 -14.29
CA ARG A 27 -10.77 -6.66 -13.04
C ARG A 27 -10.53 -5.74 -11.84
N LEU A 28 -9.34 -5.15 -11.79
CA LEU A 28 -8.85 -4.20 -10.79
C LEU A 28 -9.70 -2.94 -10.62
N PHE A 29 -10.47 -2.55 -11.64
CA PHE A 29 -11.21 -1.29 -11.68
C PHE A 29 -12.72 -1.44 -11.92
N MET A 30 -13.18 -2.50 -12.59
CA MET A 30 -14.60 -2.82 -12.75
C MET A 30 -15.15 -3.56 -11.53
N GLU A 31 -14.32 -4.35 -10.85
CA GLU A 31 -14.71 -5.13 -9.67
C GLU A 31 -14.45 -4.39 -8.35
N SER A 32 -13.92 -3.16 -8.41
CA SER A 32 -13.60 -2.29 -7.26
C SER A 32 -14.77 -1.49 -6.73
N GLY A 33 -15.98 -1.73 -7.26
CA GLY A 33 -17.22 -1.01 -6.98
C GLY A 33 -17.24 -0.38 -5.59
N ASP A 34 -17.25 0.95 -5.56
CA ASP A 34 -17.32 1.92 -4.44
C ASP A 34 -16.47 1.68 -3.16
N ASN A 35 -15.86 0.51 -2.94
CA ASN A 35 -15.35 0.09 -1.62
C ASN A 35 -13.86 -0.29 -1.57
N ILE A 36 -13.21 -0.61 -2.69
CA ILE A 36 -11.74 -0.81 -2.68
C ILE A 36 -11.05 0.53 -2.51
N HIS A 37 -11.57 1.59 -3.14
CA HIS A 37 -10.97 2.92 -3.12
C HIS A 37 -10.84 3.49 -1.69
N PRO A 38 -11.90 3.49 -0.84
CA PRO A 38 -11.77 4.00 0.53
C PRO A 38 -10.86 3.14 1.41
N MET A 39 -10.79 1.82 1.18
CA MET A 39 -9.93 0.93 1.95
C MET A 39 -8.46 1.09 1.56
N LEU A 40 -8.18 1.15 0.26
CA LEU A 40 -6.85 1.41 -0.28
C LEU A 40 -6.32 2.76 0.21
N GLU A 41 -7.14 3.82 0.14
CA GLU A 41 -6.78 5.15 0.61
C GLU A 41 -6.45 5.16 2.11
N ARG A 42 -7.31 4.57 2.96
CA ARG A 42 -7.06 4.47 4.41
C ARG A 42 -5.79 3.67 4.74
N CYS A 43 -5.59 2.53 4.08
CA CYS A 43 -4.40 1.72 4.29
C CYS A 43 -3.14 2.43 3.78
N ALA A 44 -3.18 3.11 2.63
CA ALA A 44 -2.07 3.90 2.13
C ALA A 44 -1.75 5.09 3.05
N LEU A 45 -2.76 5.78 3.58
CA LEU A 45 -2.58 6.85 4.56
C LEU A 45 -1.91 6.33 5.84
N ALA A 46 -2.33 5.16 6.33
CA ALA A 46 -1.69 4.53 7.49
C ALA A 46 -0.21 4.21 7.23
N VAL A 47 0.12 3.73 6.02
CA VAL A 47 1.50 3.48 5.58
C VAL A 47 2.30 4.78 5.45
N LEU A 48 1.73 5.83 4.86
CA LEU A 48 2.38 7.15 4.72
C LEU A 48 2.65 7.82 6.09
N ASN A 49 1.81 7.54 7.08
CA ASN A 49 1.95 8.06 8.43
C ASN A 49 2.75 7.12 9.37
N CYS A 50 3.43 6.10 8.82
CA CYS A 50 4.26 5.21 9.63
C CYS A 50 5.39 5.99 10.32
N GLY A 51 5.63 5.72 11.60
CA GLY A 51 6.62 6.46 12.41
C GLY A 51 6.06 7.71 13.13
N SER A 52 4.78 8.02 12.96
CA SER A 52 4.11 9.01 13.80
C SER A 52 3.99 8.51 15.25
N GLU A 53 4.28 9.37 16.23
CA GLU A 53 4.08 9.07 17.66
C GLU A 53 2.59 9.10 18.07
N ARG A 54 1.69 9.44 17.14
CA ARG A 54 0.25 9.51 17.39
C ARG A 54 -0.40 8.15 17.24
N ASP A 55 -0.95 7.65 18.33
CA ASP A 55 -1.71 6.38 18.41
C ASP A 55 -3.24 6.60 18.28
N ASP A 56 -3.67 7.76 17.78
CA ASP A 56 -5.09 8.07 17.57
C ASP A 56 -5.41 8.08 16.06
N VAL A 57 -5.99 6.96 15.61
CA VAL A 57 -6.44 6.78 14.22
C VAL A 57 -7.42 7.87 13.79
N LYS A 58 -8.33 8.29 14.67
CA LYS A 58 -9.35 9.29 14.34
C LYS A 58 -8.70 10.65 14.13
N ALA A 59 -7.75 11.03 14.99
CA ALA A 59 -7.00 12.26 14.83
C ALA A 59 -6.19 12.28 13.52
N VAL A 60 -5.61 11.14 13.11
CA VAL A 60 -4.90 11.02 11.82
C VAL A 60 -5.84 11.21 10.63
N LEU A 61 -7.01 10.55 10.65
CA LEU A 61 -8.01 10.69 9.58
C LEU A 61 -8.57 12.12 9.49
N GLU A 62 -8.80 12.78 10.63
CA GLU A 62 -9.24 14.18 10.66
C GLU A 62 -8.14 15.13 10.16
N GLN A 63 -6.89 14.86 10.55
CA GLN A 63 -5.73 15.67 10.14
C GLN A 63 -5.49 15.61 8.63
N TYR A 64 -5.63 14.42 8.03
CA TYR A 64 -5.40 14.18 6.61
C TYR A 64 -6.72 13.90 5.87
N ARG A 65 -7.78 14.64 6.19
CA ARG A 65 -9.10 14.48 5.56
C ARG A 65 -9.11 14.81 4.05
N ASP A 66 -8.16 15.62 3.61
CA ASP A 66 -8.03 16.08 2.22
C ASP A 66 -7.07 15.18 1.41
N PHE A 67 -6.52 14.13 2.05
CA PHE A 67 -5.74 13.09 1.37
C PHE A 67 -6.63 12.28 0.44
N ALA A 68 -6.15 12.03 -0.77
CA ALA A 68 -6.78 11.11 -1.70
C ALA A 68 -5.71 10.31 -2.45
N LEU A 69 -6.08 9.11 -2.87
CA LEU A 69 -5.23 8.24 -3.68
C LEU A 69 -6.02 7.77 -4.89
N GLU A 70 -5.53 8.09 -6.08
CA GLU A 70 -6.11 7.65 -7.34
C GLU A 70 -5.25 6.55 -7.98
N VAL A 71 -5.91 5.56 -8.56
CA VAL A 71 -5.25 4.50 -9.31
C VAL A 71 -5.30 4.84 -10.79
N ILE A 72 -4.15 5.03 -11.41
CA ILE A 72 -4.02 5.44 -12.81
C ILE A 72 -3.66 4.23 -13.66
N ARG A 73 -4.35 4.06 -14.79
CA ARG A 73 -4.04 3.01 -15.78
C ARG A 73 -3.07 3.55 -16.80
N THR A 74 -1.98 2.82 -17.03
CA THR A 74 -1.02 3.16 -18.09
C THR A 74 -0.85 2.01 -19.06
N ALA A 75 -0.11 2.25 -20.14
CA ALA A 75 0.23 1.20 -21.11
C ALA A 75 1.18 0.14 -20.51
N GLY A 76 1.94 0.51 -19.46
CA GLY A 76 2.86 -0.39 -18.75
C GLY A 76 2.18 -1.18 -17.63
N GLY A 77 1.16 -0.62 -16.97
CA GLY A 77 0.48 -1.30 -15.88
C GLY A 77 -0.39 -0.34 -15.07
N ILE A 78 -0.15 -0.30 -13.76
CA ILE A 78 -0.84 0.59 -12.82
C ILE A 78 0.15 1.54 -12.18
N GLU A 79 -0.27 2.78 -12.04
CA GLU A 79 0.42 3.82 -11.29
C GLU A 79 -0.53 4.38 -10.22
N LEU A 80 0.01 5.09 -9.23
CA LEU A 80 -0.79 5.75 -8.19
C LEU A 80 -0.50 7.23 -8.17
N GLU A 81 -1.54 8.03 -8.06
CA GLU A 81 -1.45 9.47 -7.83
C GLU A 81 -1.91 9.77 -6.41
N LEU A 82 -1.04 10.41 -5.64
CA LEU A 82 -1.34 10.85 -4.28
C LEU A 82 -1.68 12.34 -4.31
N HIS A 83 -2.77 12.72 -3.66
CA HIS A 83 -3.14 14.11 -3.43
C HIS A 83 -3.04 14.42 -1.94
N HIS A 84 -2.40 15.55 -1.60
CA HIS A 84 -2.16 15.96 -0.21
C HIS A 84 -1.49 14.90 0.70
N PRO A 85 -0.48 14.12 0.23
CA PRO A 85 0.13 13.12 1.09
C PRO A 85 0.93 13.75 2.25
N PRO A 86 1.02 13.08 3.41
CA PRO A 86 1.86 13.52 4.52
C PRO A 86 3.32 13.75 4.10
N ALA A 87 3.87 14.93 4.34
CA ALA A 87 5.26 15.24 3.97
C ALA A 87 6.28 14.37 4.72
N SER A 88 5.92 13.83 5.89
CA SER A 88 6.75 12.90 6.67
C SER A 88 7.14 11.62 5.91
N ALA A 89 6.39 11.25 4.88
CA ALA A 89 6.70 10.10 4.04
C ALA A 89 7.83 10.37 3.01
N PHE A 90 8.30 11.61 2.91
CA PHE A 90 9.23 12.06 1.88
C PHE A 90 10.52 12.60 2.49
N VAL A 91 11.63 12.38 1.77
CA VAL A 91 12.90 13.05 2.01
C VAL A 91 12.99 14.24 1.06
N THR A 92 13.17 15.44 1.63
CA THR A 92 13.33 16.69 0.88
C THR A 92 14.82 16.93 0.60
N TYR A 93 15.13 17.21 -0.66
CA TYR A 93 16.46 17.58 -1.12
C TYR A 93 16.40 18.98 -1.71
N GLU A 94 17.32 19.82 -1.28
CA GLU A 94 17.52 21.15 -1.85
C GLU A 94 18.82 21.11 -2.65
N SER A 95 18.74 21.53 -3.92
CA SER A 95 19.90 21.65 -4.80
C SER A 95 19.95 23.07 -5.35
N ASP A 96 21.11 23.72 -5.26
CA ASP A 96 21.38 24.98 -5.95
C ASP A 96 22.11 24.67 -7.25
N GLU A 97 21.38 24.82 -8.36
CA GLU A 97 21.94 24.71 -9.70
C GLU A 97 21.90 26.10 -10.36
N ASN A 98 23.08 26.70 -10.55
CA ASN A 98 23.24 28.01 -11.20
C ASN A 98 22.50 29.18 -10.51
N GLY A 99 22.42 29.19 -9.17
CA GLY A 99 21.71 30.21 -8.40
C GLY A 99 20.20 29.99 -8.34
N HIS A 100 19.72 28.83 -8.79
CA HIS A 100 18.32 28.43 -8.71
C HIS A 100 18.17 27.29 -7.69
N VAL A 101 17.57 27.62 -6.54
CA VAL A 101 17.25 26.61 -5.53
C VAL A 101 16.07 25.79 -6.03
N THR A 102 16.31 24.51 -6.28
CA THR A 102 15.28 23.53 -6.63
C THR A 102 15.05 22.61 -5.45
N VAL A 103 13.81 22.55 -4.97
CA VAL A 103 13.37 21.60 -3.95
C VAL A 103 12.81 20.37 -4.66
N ARG A 104 13.31 19.18 -4.29
CA ARG A 104 12.78 17.90 -4.76
C ARG A 104 12.40 17.02 -3.58
N HIS A 105 11.29 16.32 -3.70
CA HIS A 105 10.86 15.33 -2.72
C HIS A 105 11.05 13.93 -3.30
N LYS A 106 11.55 13.00 -2.49
CA LYS A 106 11.59 11.58 -2.83
C LYS A 106 10.88 10.80 -1.74
N ILE A 107 9.93 9.95 -2.11
CA ILE A 107 9.27 9.07 -1.14
C ILE A 107 10.29 8.09 -0.54
N ILE A 108 10.13 7.78 0.75
CA ILE A 108 10.91 6.71 1.39
C ILE A 108 10.58 5.39 0.71
N GLU A 109 11.61 4.66 0.28
CA GLU A 109 11.46 3.48 -0.56
C GLU A 109 10.62 2.37 0.09
N GLY A 110 10.79 2.13 1.40
CA GLY A 110 9.96 1.16 2.13
C GLY A 110 8.48 1.54 2.17
N ILE A 111 8.16 2.85 2.26
CA ILE A 111 6.78 3.35 2.22
C ILE A 111 6.17 3.07 0.85
N ARG A 112 6.89 3.40 -0.22
CA ARG A 112 6.45 3.11 -1.60
C ARG A 112 6.16 1.61 -1.77
N GLN A 113 7.06 0.74 -1.34
CA GLN A 113 6.89 -0.71 -1.41
C GLN A 113 5.66 -1.19 -0.62
N HIS A 114 5.44 -0.66 0.58
CA HIS A 114 4.27 -1.01 1.39
C HIS A 114 2.94 -0.54 0.77
N ILE A 115 2.88 0.63 0.13
CA ILE A 115 1.67 1.08 -0.57
C ILE A 115 1.31 0.10 -1.70
N PHE A 116 2.29 -0.34 -2.49
CA PHE A 116 2.03 -1.35 -3.53
C PHE A 116 1.73 -2.74 -2.97
N ALA A 117 2.27 -3.10 -1.80
CA ALA A 117 1.89 -4.33 -1.10
C ALA A 117 0.41 -4.31 -0.67
N VAL A 118 -0.06 -3.17 -0.14
CA VAL A 118 -1.48 -2.95 0.18
C VAL A 118 -2.35 -3.13 -1.06
N LEU A 119 -1.99 -2.50 -2.18
CA LEU A 119 -2.72 -2.63 -3.44
C LEU A 119 -2.78 -4.10 -3.90
N ARG A 120 -1.63 -4.80 -3.93
CA ARG A 120 -1.56 -6.21 -4.30
C ARG A 120 -2.50 -7.08 -3.45
N ASP A 121 -2.46 -6.90 -2.14
CA ASP A 121 -3.18 -7.76 -1.20
C ASP A 121 -4.69 -7.51 -1.24
N LEU A 122 -5.11 -6.23 -1.28
CA LEU A 122 -6.54 -5.88 -1.42
C LEU A 122 -7.15 -6.46 -2.70
N VAL A 123 -6.41 -6.36 -3.80
CA VAL A 123 -6.85 -6.83 -5.10
C VAL A 123 -6.94 -8.35 -5.12
N PHE A 124 -5.93 -9.03 -4.60
CA PHE A 124 -5.94 -10.49 -4.51
C PHE A 124 -7.08 -11.00 -3.65
N ILE A 125 -7.31 -10.41 -2.46
CA ILE A 125 -8.38 -10.83 -1.55
C ILE A 125 -9.75 -10.64 -2.21
N LYS A 126 -10.03 -9.45 -2.77
CA LYS A 126 -11.32 -9.16 -3.42
C LYS A 126 -11.57 -10.06 -4.62
N SER A 127 -10.55 -10.27 -5.43
CA SER A 127 -10.70 -10.98 -6.70
C SER A 127 -10.67 -12.49 -6.55
N GLU A 128 -9.73 -13.06 -5.79
CA GLU A 128 -9.49 -14.50 -5.71
C GLU A 128 -10.10 -15.16 -4.47
N ILE A 129 -10.18 -14.46 -3.34
CA ILE A 129 -10.68 -15.05 -2.09
C ILE A 129 -12.20 -14.86 -1.97
N GLU A 130 -12.69 -13.62 -2.04
CA GLU A 130 -14.11 -13.33 -1.82
C GLU A 130 -15.00 -13.71 -3.01
N ARG A 131 -14.58 -13.40 -4.24
CA ARG A 131 -15.46 -13.50 -5.41
C ARG A 131 -15.54 -14.89 -6.04
N THR A 132 -14.47 -15.68 -5.96
CA THR A 132 -14.40 -16.94 -6.72
C THR A 132 -15.24 -18.05 -6.12
N GLY A 133 -15.67 -17.92 -4.86
CA GLY A 133 -16.32 -19.00 -4.10
C GLY A 133 -15.46 -20.24 -3.97
N LYS A 134 -14.14 -20.14 -4.23
CA LYS A 134 -13.20 -21.28 -4.16
C LYS A 134 -12.98 -21.76 -2.74
N PHE A 135 -13.23 -20.91 -1.75
CA PHE A 135 -12.98 -21.19 -0.33
C PHE A 135 -14.27 -21.04 0.45
N ASP A 136 -14.58 -22.04 1.27
CA ASP A 136 -15.59 -21.94 2.31
C ASP A 136 -14.93 -21.37 3.58
N LEU A 137 -15.06 -20.06 3.77
CA LEU A 137 -14.46 -19.34 4.89
C LEU A 137 -15.15 -19.61 6.24
N GLU A 138 -16.23 -20.40 6.26
CA GLU A 138 -16.84 -20.90 7.50
C GLU A 138 -16.18 -22.21 7.98
N THR A 139 -15.26 -22.78 7.18
CA THR A 139 -14.54 -24.02 7.50
C THR A 139 -13.08 -23.78 7.81
N SER A 140 -12.52 -24.59 8.69
CA SER A 140 -11.09 -24.55 9.02
C SER A 140 -10.19 -24.81 7.79
N GLU A 141 -10.63 -25.67 6.88
CA GLU A 141 -9.89 -25.99 5.64
C GLU A 141 -9.88 -24.79 4.69
N GLY A 142 -11.05 -24.20 4.41
CA GLY A 142 -11.15 -23.03 3.55
C GLY A 142 -10.40 -21.81 4.08
N ILE A 143 -10.42 -21.57 5.40
CA ILE A 143 -9.62 -20.50 6.03
C ILE A 143 -8.12 -20.76 5.83
N THR A 144 -7.65 -22.00 6.06
CA THR A 144 -6.22 -22.36 5.92
C THR A 144 -5.73 -22.15 4.50
N ASP A 145 -6.50 -22.60 3.51
CA ASP A 145 -6.18 -22.44 2.09
C ASP A 145 -6.17 -20.97 1.67
N ALA A 146 -7.13 -20.17 2.14
CA ALA A 146 -7.17 -18.74 1.86
C ALA A 146 -5.92 -18.03 2.42
N VAL A 147 -5.56 -18.29 3.68
CA VAL A 147 -4.35 -17.73 4.31
C VAL A 147 -3.10 -18.14 3.54
N PHE A 148 -2.96 -19.42 3.20
CA PHE A 148 -1.83 -19.93 2.42
C PHE A 148 -1.70 -19.20 1.08
N LEU A 149 -2.80 -19.01 0.36
CA LEU A 149 -2.79 -18.36 -0.94
C LEU A 149 -2.47 -16.87 -0.88
N ILE A 150 -2.95 -16.16 0.14
CA ILE A 150 -2.59 -14.76 0.39
C ILE A 150 -1.07 -14.65 0.60
N LEU A 151 -0.49 -15.47 1.48
CA LEU A 151 0.95 -15.47 1.74
C LEU A 151 1.78 -15.89 0.51
N ARG A 152 1.27 -16.84 -0.28
CA ARG A 152 1.89 -17.27 -1.53
C ARG A 152 1.89 -16.15 -2.58
N ASN A 153 0.76 -15.46 -2.74
CA ASN A 153 0.65 -14.30 -3.63
C ASN A 153 1.56 -13.15 -3.18
N ALA A 154 1.75 -12.99 -1.87
CA ALA A 154 2.68 -12.02 -1.32
C ALA A 154 4.18 -12.36 -1.53
N GLY A 155 4.48 -13.55 -2.05
CA GLY A 155 5.86 -13.98 -2.34
C GLY A 155 6.67 -14.35 -1.09
N ILE A 156 6.02 -14.65 0.03
CA ILE A 156 6.69 -14.87 1.33
C ILE A 156 7.39 -16.24 1.41
N PHE A 157 6.90 -17.24 0.66
CA PHE A 157 7.44 -18.61 0.73
C PHE A 157 8.68 -18.78 -0.17
N GLU A 158 9.84 -19.04 0.42
CA GLU A 158 11.04 -19.49 -0.30
C GLU A 158 11.06 -21.01 -0.52
N LYS A 159 11.43 -21.45 -1.72
CA LYS A 159 11.47 -22.88 -2.10
C LYS A 159 12.57 -23.68 -1.40
N THR A 160 13.54 -23.01 -0.78
CA THR A 160 14.80 -23.62 -0.29
C THR A 160 14.73 -24.12 1.16
N GLY A 161 13.58 -23.98 1.84
CA GLY A 161 13.33 -24.66 3.12
C GLY A 161 14.07 -24.13 4.35
N HIS A 162 14.88 -23.07 4.21
CA HIS A 162 15.62 -22.46 5.32
C HIS A 162 15.00 -21.14 5.78
N HIS A 163 13.77 -21.18 6.27
CA HIS A 163 13.15 -20.01 6.89
C HIS A 163 13.61 -19.86 8.34
N LYS A 164 14.48 -18.89 8.61
CA LYS A 164 14.81 -18.46 9.98
C LYS A 164 13.80 -17.40 10.44
N ILE A 165 12.51 -17.75 10.47
CA ILE A 165 11.45 -16.83 10.92
C ILE A 165 11.21 -17.05 12.41
N ILE A 166 11.31 -15.98 13.18
CA ILE A 166 10.89 -15.94 14.59
C ILE A 166 9.75 -14.95 14.68
N VAL A 167 8.62 -15.38 15.24
CA VAL A 167 7.47 -14.51 15.48
C VAL A 167 7.65 -13.85 16.85
N CYS A 168 7.76 -12.52 16.86
CA CYS A 168 7.88 -11.73 18.09
C CYS A 168 6.57 -11.00 18.36
N TRP A 169 6.05 -11.11 19.58
CA TRP A 169 4.90 -10.34 20.05
C TRP A 169 5.33 -9.42 21.20
N GLY A 170 4.76 -8.23 21.26
CA GLY A 170 5.06 -7.21 22.26
C GLY A 170 4.00 -6.10 22.27
N GLY A 171 4.02 -5.26 23.31
CA GLY A 171 3.11 -4.12 23.41
C GLY A 171 3.52 -2.96 22.49
N HIS A 172 2.54 -2.20 21.99
CA HIS A 172 2.79 -1.01 21.17
C HIS A 172 3.43 0.15 21.98
N ALA A 173 3.08 0.26 23.26
CA ALA A 173 3.66 1.24 24.19
C ALA A 173 4.43 0.50 25.30
N ILE A 174 5.75 0.67 25.32
CA ILE A 174 6.66 0.06 26.30
C ILE A 174 7.40 1.18 27.04
N GLY A 175 7.40 1.16 28.37
CA GLY A 175 8.10 2.16 29.18
C GLY A 175 7.42 3.54 29.28
N LYS A 176 6.13 3.63 28.92
CA LYS A 176 5.25 4.72 29.36
C LYS A 176 4.84 4.51 30.82
#